data_AF-A0A538GT19-F1
#
_entry.id   AF-A0A538GT19-F1
#
_cell.length_a   1.000
_cell.length_b   1.000
_cell.length_c   1.000
_cell.angle_alpha   90.00
_cell.angle_beta   90.00
_cell.angle_gamma   90.00
#
_symmetry.space_group_name_H-M   'P 1'
#
loop_
_entity.id
_entity.type
_entity.pdbx_description
1 polymer ?
#
loop_
_entity_poly.entity_id
_entity_poly.type
_entity_poly.pdbx_seq_one_letter_code
_entity_poly.pdbx_strand_id
1 'polypeptide(L)'
;MPEAEDWNAHFEREKARFRDGEARLTNAEGADARQRQLTRLGNAAGGAGLALLMEGREQEAAEWLHRAAERYRESFGDAPPGSWGRPIGAIKALLLAGDWPAAEDAARWALDAGAAEAESPIGRYAAALAELVLGRRTEAREHADWIRTHDDFPTDVGDALAFLAAQDILGYEVAVEAVLESFEKREEYLEDIPVADTVLVLQTLAGRDGLAADLSSGLLPPSPAETADAGQP
;
A
#
# COMPACT_ATOMS: atom_id res chain seq x y z
N MET A 1 -22.06 -11.63 17.86
CA MET A 1 -20.70 -11.51 17.32
C MET A 1 -20.86 -10.87 15.95
N PRO A 2 -20.09 -9.83 15.60
CA PRO A 2 -20.04 -9.38 14.22
C PRO A 2 -19.71 -10.59 13.32
N GLU A 3 -20.36 -10.69 12.17
CA GLU A 3 -20.02 -11.72 11.18
C GLU A 3 -18.57 -11.46 10.74
N ALA A 4 -17.73 -12.51 10.71
CA ALA A 4 -16.36 -12.35 10.26
C ALA A 4 -16.38 -11.96 8.78
N GLU A 5 -15.50 -11.03 8.39
CA GLU A 5 -15.39 -10.56 7.02
C GLU A 5 -15.09 -11.73 6.07
N ASP A 6 -15.81 -11.81 4.93
CA ASP A 6 -15.62 -12.88 3.94
C ASP A 6 -14.56 -12.45 2.92
N TRP A 7 -13.29 -12.64 3.29
CA TRP A 7 -12.14 -12.28 2.44
C TRP A 7 -12.10 -13.07 1.13
N ASN A 8 -12.63 -14.29 1.11
CA ASN A 8 -12.75 -15.07 -0.13
C ASN A 8 -13.76 -14.44 -1.09
N ALA A 9 -14.90 -13.94 -0.59
CA ALA A 9 -15.85 -13.18 -1.41
C ALA A 9 -15.22 -11.90 -1.98
N HIS A 10 -14.43 -11.16 -1.19
CA HIS A 10 -13.65 -10.03 -1.69
C HIS A 10 -12.68 -10.44 -2.80
N PHE A 11 -11.91 -11.52 -2.59
CA PHE A 11 -10.98 -12.03 -3.59
C PHE A 11 -11.68 -12.38 -4.92
N GLU A 12 -12.76 -13.16 -4.88
CA GLU A 12 -13.47 -13.56 -6.10
C GLU A 12 -14.12 -12.35 -6.81
N ARG A 13 -14.62 -11.36 -6.05
CA ARG A 13 -15.11 -10.09 -6.61
C ARG A 13 -14.00 -9.35 -7.35
N GLU A 14 -12.86 -9.12 -6.72
CA GLU A 14 -11.76 -8.35 -7.30
C GLU A 14 -11.12 -9.07 -8.49
N LYS A 15 -10.97 -10.39 -8.41
CA LYS A 15 -10.55 -11.23 -9.54
C LYS A 15 -11.52 -11.16 -10.72
N ALA A 16 -12.83 -11.14 -10.48
CA ALA A 16 -13.82 -10.96 -11.54
C ALA A 16 -13.73 -9.57 -12.17
N ARG A 17 -13.57 -8.51 -11.36
CA ARG A 17 -13.36 -7.13 -11.81
C ARG A 17 -12.09 -7.00 -12.65
N PHE A 18 -11.01 -7.66 -12.25
CA PHE A 18 -9.77 -7.68 -13.02
C PHE A 18 -9.98 -8.31 -14.40
N ARG A 19 -10.60 -9.50 -14.47
CA ARG A 19 -10.87 -10.21 -15.73
C ARG A 19 -11.77 -9.41 -16.68
N ASP A 20 -12.85 -8.83 -16.17
CA ASP A 20 -13.71 -7.94 -16.95
C ASP A 20 -12.93 -6.70 -17.44
N GLY A 21 -12.07 -6.15 -16.57
CA GLY A 21 -11.21 -5.03 -16.91
C GLY A 21 -10.21 -5.31 -18.03
N GLU A 22 -9.66 -6.53 -18.09
CA GLU A 22 -8.74 -6.95 -19.17
C GLU A 22 -9.47 -7.03 -20.50
N ALA A 23 -10.68 -7.58 -20.52
CA ALA A 23 -11.51 -7.61 -21.72
C ALA A 23 -11.83 -6.20 -22.25
N ARG A 24 -12.02 -5.23 -21.36
CA ARG A 24 -12.28 -3.81 -21.71
C ARG A 24 -11.03 -3.09 -22.19
N LEU A 25 -9.86 -3.43 -21.66
CA LEU A 25 -8.58 -2.80 -22.05
C LEU A 25 -8.31 -2.96 -23.55
N THR A 26 -8.63 -4.12 -24.12
CA THR A 26 -8.48 -4.41 -25.56
C THR A 26 -9.27 -3.46 -26.45
N ASN A 27 -10.36 -2.89 -25.92
CA ASN A 27 -11.26 -1.98 -26.63
C ASN A 27 -11.10 -0.52 -26.19
N ALA A 28 -10.09 -0.20 -25.36
CA ALA A 28 -9.88 1.15 -24.87
C ALA A 28 -9.28 2.04 -25.97
N GLU A 29 -10.06 2.99 -26.47
CA GLU A 29 -9.60 3.94 -27.49
C GLU A 29 -8.95 5.18 -26.84
N GLY A 30 -7.68 5.39 -27.15
CA GLY A 30 -6.91 6.56 -26.71
C GLY A 30 -6.19 6.37 -25.38
N ALA A 31 -5.10 7.12 -25.22
CA ALA A 31 -4.20 7.08 -24.06
C ALA A 31 -4.93 7.27 -22.72
N ASP A 32 -5.87 8.22 -22.69
CA ASP A 32 -6.62 8.57 -21.49
C ASP A 32 -7.64 7.49 -21.05
N ALA A 33 -8.32 6.85 -22.01
CA ALA A 33 -9.19 5.71 -21.69
C ALA A 33 -8.37 4.51 -21.20
N ARG A 34 -7.23 4.26 -21.86
CA ARG A 34 -6.31 3.17 -21.54
C ARG A 34 -5.73 3.32 -20.13
N GLN A 35 -5.19 4.49 -19.77
CA GLN A 35 -4.60 4.71 -18.43
C GLN A 35 -5.61 4.54 -17.30
N ARG A 36 -6.86 5.00 -17.49
CA ARG A 36 -7.91 4.81 -16.48
C ARG A 36 -8.23 3.34 -16.31
N GLN A 37 -8.32 2.60 -17.42
CA GLN A 37 -8.62 1.19 -17.39
C GLN A 37 -7.50 0.39 -16.72
N LEU A 38 -6.24 0.72 -17.01
CA LEU A 38 -5.08 0.13 -16.33
C LEU A 38 -5.05 0.46 -14.83
N THR A 39 -5.41 1.68 -14.44
CA THR A 39 -5.49 2.06 -13.03
C THR A 39 -6.53 1.21 -12.30
N ARG A 40 -7.71 1.00 -12.90
CA ARG A 40 -8.75 0.12 -12.33
C ARG A 40 -8.30 -1.34 -12.23
N LEU A 41 -7.52 -1.81 -13.21
CA LEU A 41 -6.89 -3.14 -13.15
C LEU A 41 -5.88 -3.23 -12.00
N GLY A 42 -5.07 -2.19 -11.80
CA GLY A 42 -4.15 -2.10 -10.66
C GLY A 42 -4.88 -2.16 -9.32
N ASN A 43 -5.96 -1.38 -9.19
CA ASN A 43 -6.79 -1.37 -7.98
C ASN A 43 -7.43 -2.75 -7.71
N ALA A 44 -8.02 -3.38 -8.73
CA ALA A 44 -8.64 -4.71 -8.57
C ALA A 44 -7.60 -5.78 -8.22
N ALA A 45 -6.43 -5.78 -8.86
CA ALA A 45 -5.36 -6.70 -8.51
C ALA A 45 -4.83 -6.45 -7.09
N GLY A 46 -4.72 -5.19 -6.67
CA GLY A 46 -4.33 -4.82 -5.30
C GLY A 46 -5.35 -5.33 -4.27
N GLY A 47 -6.65 -5.12 -4.52
CA GLY A 47 -7.72 -5.63 -3.66
C GLY A 47 -7.73 -7.16 -3.55
N ALA A 48 -7.52 -7.87 -4.66
CA ALA A 48 -7.37 -9.32 -4.67
C ALA A 48 -6.16 -9.78 -3.84
N GLY A 49 -5.02 -9.09 -3.96
CA GLY A 49 -3.81 -9.37 -3.18
C GLY A 49 -4.02 -9.15 -1.68
N LEU A 50 -4.64 -8.03 -1.30
CA LEU A 50 -4.94 -7.71 0.10
C LEU A 50 -5.89 -8.74 0.72
N ALA A 51 -6.97 -9.13 0.02
CA ALA A 51 -7.89 -10.16 0.49
C ALA A 51 -7.19 -11.50 0.72
N LEU A 52 -6.25 -11.88 -0.14
CA LEU A 52 -5.46 -13.10 0.03
C LEU A 52 -4.48 -13.01 1.21
N LEU A 53 -3.91 -11.83 1.49
CA LEU A 53 -3.09 -11.63 2.70
C LEU A 53 -3.93 -11.84 3.97
N MET A 54 -5.17 -11.35 4.00
CA MET A 54 -6.07 -11.53 5.13
C MET A 54 -6.42 -13.01 5.39
N GLU A 55 -6.41 -13.84 4.35
CA GLU A 55 -6.56 -15.31 4.43
C GLU A 55 -5.23 -16.04 4.76
N GLY A 56 -4.11 -15.32 4.95
CA GLY A 56 -2.79 -15.92 5.18
C GLY A 56 -2.20 -16.60 3.93
N ARG A 57 -2.72 -16.31 2.73
CA ARG A 57 -2.29 -16.92 1.45
C ARG A 57 -1.22 -16.10 0.76
N GLU A 58 -0.08 -15.94 1.45
CA GLU A 58 1.00 -15.01 1.07
C GLU A 58 1.52 -15.20 -0.37
N GLN A 59 1.78 -16.44 -0.80
CA GLN A 59 2.33 -16.67 -2.14
C GLN A 59 1.34 -16.28 -3.24
N GLU A 60 0.05 -16.60 -3.06
CA GLU A 60 -0.98 -16.20 -4.02
C GLU A 60 -1.21 -14.68 -3.99
N ALA A 61 -1.17 -14.08 -2.80
CA ALA A 61 -1.25 -12.63 -2.64
C ALA A 61 -0.12 -11.93 -3.41
N ALA A 62 1.12 -12.41 -3.27
CA ALA A 62 2.28 -11.87 -3.96
C ALA A 62 2.08 -11.83 -5.47
N GLU A 63 1.54 -12.91 -6.08
CA GLU A 63 1.28 -12.90 -7.52
C GLU A 63 0.27 -11.82 -7.96
N TRP A 64 -0.77 -11.56 -7.15
CA TRP A 64 -1.74 -10.50 -7.45
C TRP A 64 -1.18 -9.10 -7.22
N LEU A 65 -0.36 -8.93 -6.20
CA LEU A 65 0.31 -7.67 -5.90
C LEU A 65 1.34 -7.31 -6.99
N HIS A 66 2.07 -8.28 -7.55
CA HIS A 66 2.91 -8.05 -8.73
C HIS A 66 2.09 -7.55 -9.93
N ARG A 67 0.95 -8.19 -10.22
CA ARG A 67 0.04 -7.73 -11.28
C ARG A 67 -0.45 -6.30 -11.01
N ALA A 68 -0.75 -5.96 -9.75
CA ALA A 68 -1.14 -4.60 -9.39
C ALA A 68 -0.03 -3.58 -9.72
N ALA A 69 1.20 -3.86 -9.29
CA ALA A 69 2.36 -3.00 -9.53
C ALA A 69 2.63 -2.79 -11.03
N GLU A 70 2.56 -3.85 -11.84
CA GLU A 70 2.69 -3.77 -13.30
C GLU A 70 1.63 -2.83 -13.91
N ARG A 71 0.36 -2.99 -13.52
CA ARG A 71 -0.74 -2.16 -14.06
C ARG A 71 -0.63 -0.70 -13.62
N TYR A 72 -0.22 -0.43 -12.39
CA TYR A 72 0.07 0.93 -11.95
C TYR A 72 1.19 1.57 -12.78
N ARG A 73 2.28 0.84 -13.03
CA ARG A 73 3.39 1.34 -13.84
C ARG A 73 2.99 1.59 -15.29
N GLU A 74 2.30 0.64 -15.92
CA GLU A 74 1.80 0.79 -17.29
C GLU A 74 0.83 1.99 -17.44
N SER A 75 0.03 2.25 -16.41
CA SER A 75 -0.95 3.34 -16.43
C SER A 75 -0.31 4.73 -16.31
N PHE A 76 0.94 4.84 -15.87
CA PHE A 76 1.55 6.12 -15.51
C PHE A 76 1.97 6.96 -16.71
N GLY A 77 2.47 6.34 -17.78
CA GLY A 77 3.03 7.07 -18.93
C GLY A 77 2.05 8.02 -19.61
N ASP A 78 0.76 7.67 -19.57
CA ASP A 78 -0.35 8.44 -20.16
C ASP A 78 -1.16 9.21 -19.10
N ALA A 79 -0.77 9.14 -17.82
CA ALA A 79 -1.50 9.76 -16.73
C ALA A 79 -1.23 11.27 -16.64
N PRO A 80 -2.20 12.08 -16.18
CA PRO A 80 -1.96 13.50 -15.90
C PRO A 80 -0.83 13.70 -14.87
N PRO A 81 -0.09 14.83 -14.93
CA PRO A 81 0.87 15.20 -13.91
C PRO A 81 0.26 15.15 -12.51
N GLY A 82 1.05 14.74 -11.51
CA GLY A 82 0.58 14.61 -10.13
C GLY A 82 -0.17 13.32 -9.83
N SER A 83 -0.20 12.36 -10.76
CA SER A 83 -0.83 11.03 -10.61
C SER A 83 -0.06 10.06 -9.68
N TRP A 84 0.37 10.56 -8.51
CA TRP A 84 1.28 9.89 -7.57
C TRP A 84 0.72 8.61 -6.95
N GLY A 85 -0.61 8.40 -6.96
CA GLY A 85 -1.22 7.16 -6.50
C GLY A 85 -0.70 5.90 -7.21
N ARG A 86 -0.22 6.03 -8.46
CA ARG A 86 0.35 4.91 -9.23
C ARG A 86 1.73 4.47 -8.71
N PRO A 87 2.74 5.35 -8.60
CA PRO A 87 4.01 4.96 -7.98
C PRO A 87 3.84 4.52 -6.52
N ILE A 88 2.98 5.18 -5.74
CA ILE A 88 2.65 4.72 -4.38
C ILE A 88 2.09 3.30 -4.40
N GLY A 89 1.05 3.04 -5.21
CA GLY A 89 0.41 1.74 -5.31
C GLY A 89 1.37 0.63 -5.73
N ALA A 90 2.28 0.91 -6.67
CA ALA A 90 3.31 -0.05 -7.09
C ALA A 90 4.30 -0.38 -5.95
N ILE A 91 4.81 0.63 -5.25
CA ILE A 91 5.74 0.41 -4.12
C ILE A 91 5.04 -0.39 -3.01
N LYS A 92 3.83 0.02 -2.61
CA LYS A 92 3.05 -0.68 -1.58
C LYS A 92 2.83 -2.14 -1.96
N ALA A 93 2.38 -2.40 -3.20
CA ALA A 93 2.12 -3.76 -3.64
C ALA A 93 3.38 -4.64 -3.60
N LEU A 94 4.52 -4.14 -4.06
CA LEU A 94 5.77 -4.91 -4.09
C LEU A 94 6.35 -5.15 -2.69
N LEU A 95 6.21 -4.18 -1.77
CA LEU A 95 6.55 -4.39 -0.36
C LEU A 95 5.71 -5.50 0.25
N LEU A 96 4.39 -5.46 0.05
CA LEU A 96 3.46 -6.46 0.58
C LEU A 96 3.62 -7.83 -0.09
N ALA A 97 4.16 -7.88 -1.31
CA ALA A 97 4.55 -9.13 -1.97
C ALA A 97 5.87 -9.72 -1.43
N GLY A 98 6.60 -8.97 -0.59
CA GLY A 98 7.91 -9.35 -0.08
C GLY A 98 9.06 -9.21 -1.10
N ASP A 99 8.82 -8.64 -2.29
CA ASP A 99 9.83 -8.45 -3.33
C ASP A 99 10.53 -7.10 -3.18
N TRP A 100 11.52 -7.08 -2.28
CA TRP A 100 12.34 -5.90 -2.02
C TRP A 100 13.10 -5.38 -3.25
N PRO A 101 13.78 -6.22 -4.06
CA PRO A 101 14.41 -5.74 -5.29
C PRO A 101 13.45 -4.99 -6.22
N ALA A 102 12.26 -5.55 -6.47
CA ALA A 102 11.26 -4.88 -7.31
C ALA A 102 10.72 -3.61 -6.63
N ALA A 103 10.50 -3.62 -5.31
CA ALA A 103 10.08 -2.44 -4.56
C ALA A 103 11.11 -1.31 -4.65
N GLU A 104 12.41 -1.62 -4.58
CA GLU A 104 13.48 -0.64 -4.77
C GLU A 104 13.48 -0.06 -6.19
N ASP A 105 13.21 -0.87 -7.22
CA ASP A 105 13.08 -0.37 -8.59
C ASP A 105 11.85 0.53 -8.78
N ALA A 106 10.73 0.20 -8.13
CA ALA A 106 9.56 1.07 -8.10
C ALA A 106 9.82 2.37 -7.33
N ALA A 107 10.59 2.32 -6.24
CA ALA A 107 11.01 3.49 -5.47
C ALA A 107 11.90 4.42 -6.30
N ARG A 108 12.94 3.89 -6.97
CA ARG A 108 13.78 4.67 -7.90
C ARG A 108 12.94 5.34 -8.98
N TRP A 109 11.99 4.60 -9.55
CA TRP A 109 11.08 5.15 -10.54
C TRP A 109 10.21 6.30 -10.00
N ALA A 110 9.68 6.20 -8.78
CA ALA A 110 8.92 7.29 -8.18
C ALA A 110 9.76 8.56 -8.03
N LEU A 111 11.02 8.42 -7.61
CA LEU A 111 11.96 9.54 -7.51
C LEU A 111 12.33 10.10 -8.89
N ASP A 112 12.65 9.25 -9.87
CA ASP A 112 12.93 9.67 -11.26
C ASP A 112 11.74 10.39 -11.91
N ALA A 113 10.52 10.05 -11.50
CA ALA A 113 9.29 10.71 -11.94
C ALA A 113 9.07 12.09 -11.29
N GLY A 114 9.92 12.50 -10.35
CA GLY A 114 9.90 13.81 -9.70
C GLY A 114 9.12 13.86 -8.38
N ALA A 115 8.94 12.72 -7.68
CA ALA A 115 8.23 12.71 -6.41
C ALA A 115 8.93 13.59 -5.35
N ALA A 116 10.26 13.62 -5.34
CA ALA A 116 11.05 14.40 -4.37
C ALA A 116 10.93 15.92 -4.57
N GLU A 117 10.55 16.36 -5.76
CA GLU A 117 10.33 17.76 -6.10
C GLU A 117 8.85 18.16 -6.05
N ALA A 118 7.95 17.21 -5.81
CA ALA A 118 6.53 17.48 -5.81
C ALA A 118 6.13 18.50 -4.74
N GLU A 119 5.26 19.44 -5.11
CA GLU A 119 4.71 20.44 -4.17
C GLU A 119 3.46 19.93 -3.46
N SER A 120 2.90 18.79 -3.89
CA SER A 120 1.70 18.21 -3.28
C SER A 120 2.04 17.24 -2.15
N PRO A 121 1.22 17.17 -1.07
CA PRO A 121 1.45 16.22 0.02
C PRO A 121 1.50 14.76 -0.43
N ILE A 122 0.66 14.38 -1.38
CA ILE A 122 0.68 13.01 -1.91
C ILE A 122 1.95 12.69 -2.71
N GLY A 123 2.54 13.67 -3.39
CA GLY A 123 3.84 13.50 -4.05
C GLY A 123 4.98 13.37 -3.03
N ARG A 124 4.95 14.19 -1.97
CA ARG A 124 5.90 14.10 -0.85
C ARG A 124 5.77 12.78 -0.08
N TYR A 125 4.56 12.25 0.07
CA TYR A 125 4.35 10.91 0.60
C TYR A 125 4.97 9.83 -0.29
N ALA A 126 4.79 9.92 -1.61
CA ALA A 126 5.45 9.01 -2.55
C ALA A 126 6.98 9.04 -2.41
N ALA A 127 7.56 10.23 -2.25
CA ALA A 127 8.99 10.41 -2.04
C ALA A 127 9.45 9.82 -0.70
N ALA A 128 8.77 10.13 0.41
CA ALA A 128 9.09 9.57 1.73
C ALA A 128 9.09 8.04 1.71
N LEU A 129 8.07 7.44 1.08
CA LEU A 129 7.96 5.98 0.94
C LEU A 129 9.12 5.42 0.11
N ALA A 130 9.43 6.02 -1.04
CA ALA A 130 10.51 5.59 -1.91
C ALA A 130 11.88 5.67 -1.20
N GLU A 131 12.16 6.77 -0.51
CA GLU A 131 13.43 6.95 0.20
C GLU A 131 13.58 5.95 1.37
N LEU A 132 12.50 5.62 2.09
CA LEU A 132 12.51 4.56 3.11
C LEU A 132 12.83 3.19 2.52
N VAL A 133 12.22 2.82 1.38
CA VAL A 133 12.50 1.56 0.69
C VAL A 133 13.97 1.45 0.29
N LEU A 134 14.56 2.57 -0.15
CA LEU A 134 15.97 2.67 -0.53
C LEU A 134 16.93 2.84 0.67
N GLY A 135 16.41 2.89 1.90
CA GLY A 135 17.19 3.06 3.13
C GLY A 135 17.76 4.47 3.34
N ARG A 136 17.26 5.48 2.61
CA ARG A 136 17.71 6.87 2.64
C ARG A 136 16.90 7.67 3.67
N ARG A 137 17.22 7.40 4.93
CA ARG A 137 16.43 7.85 6.09
C ARG A 137 16.40 9.37 6.26
N THR A 138 17.51 10.05 5.99
CA THR A 138 17.56 11.52 6.16
C THR A 138 16.60 12.20 5.20
N GLU A 139 16.65 11.81 3.92
CA GLU A 139 15.80 12.30 2.84
C GLU A 139 14.34 11.94 3.08
N ALA A 140 14.07 10.70 3.51
CA ALA A 140 12.72 10.28 3.90
C ALA A 140 12.14 11.15 5.01
N ARG A 141 12.95 11.46 6.03
CA ARG A 141 12.54 12.28 7.17
C ARG A 141 12.16 13.70 6.73
N GLU A 142 12.91 14.32 5.82
CA GLU A 142 12.59 15.66 5.31
C GLU A 142 11.18 15.70 4.70
N HIS A 143 10.83 14.69 3.90
CA HIS A 143 9.51 14.59 3.30
C HIS A 143 8.41 14.27 4.34
N ALA A 144 8.70 13.38 5.29
CA ALA A 144 7.78 13.03 6.37
C ALA A 144 7.48 14.22 7.31
N ASP A 145 8.52 14.97 7.70
CA ASP A 145 8.40 16.19 8.51
C ASP A 145 7.57 17.27 7.79
N TRP A 146 7.70 17.36 6.45
CA TRP A 146 6.88 18.28 5.67
C TRP A 146 5.41 17.84 5.67
N ILE A 147 5.09 16.59 5.32
CA ILE A 147 3.69 16.15 5.17
C ILE A 147 2.94 16.11 6.50
N ARG A 148 3.59 15.76 7.62
CA ARG A 148 2.91 15.68 8.93
C ARG A 148 2.45 17.04 9.48
N THR A 149 3.02 18.12 8.94
CA THR A 149 2.66 19.51 9.31
C THR A 149 1.73 20.18 8.30
N HIS A 150 1.32 19.46 7.25
CA HIS A 150 0.47 20.00 6.19
C HIS A 150 -1.00 19.62 6.44
N ASP A 151 -1.90 20.61 6.50
CA ASP A 151 -3.31 20.41 6.89
C ASP A 151 -4.07 19.40 6.02
N ASP A 152 -3.73 19.30 4.73
CA ASP A 152 -4.36 18.39 3.76
C ASP A 152 -3.78 16.96 3.74
N PHE A 153 -3.01 16.55 4.75
CA PHE A 153 -2.47 15.19 4.84
C PHE A 153 -2.67 14.59 6.25
N PRO A 154 -2.95 13.27 6.38
CA PRO A 154 -3.11 12.65 7.68
C PRO A 154 -1.83 12.73 8.52
N THR A 155 -1.86 13.50 9.59
CA THR A 155 -0.71 13.72 10.49
C THR A 155 -0.13 12.41 11.00
N ASP A 156 -0.97 11.47 11.44
CA ASP A 156 -0.52 10.18 12.00
C ASP A 156 0.32 9.35 11.01
N VAL A 157 -0.01 9.41 9.70
CA VAL A 157 0.77 8.73 8.66
C VAL A 157 2.12 9.43 8.47
N GLY A 158 2.14 10.77 8.48
CA GLY A 158 3.37 11.54 8.41
C GLY A 158 4.28 11.32 9.63
N ASP A 159 3.70 11.26 10.82
CA ASP A 159 4.41 10.96 12.07
C ASP A 159 5.02 9.55 12.01
N ALA A 160 4.26 8.52 11.59
CA ALA A 160 4.78 7.16 11.47
C ALA A 160 5.99 7.07 10.52
N LEU A 161 5.94 7.75 9.37
CA LEU A 161 7.07 7.83 8.43
C LEU A 161 8.27 8.56 9.03
N ALA A 162 8.04 9.66 9.75
CA ALA A 162 9.11 10.45 10.38
C ALA A 162 9.81 9.65 11.49
N PHE A 163 9.05 8.91 12.31
CA PHE A 163 9.59 8.06 13.37
C PHE A 163 10.32 6.84 12.81
N LEU A 164 9.82 6.21 11.72
CA LEU A 164 10.56 5.17 11.00
C LEU A 164 11.89 5.69 10.49
N ALA A 165 11.89 6.84 9.83
CA ALA A 165 13.11 7.47 9.33
C ALA A 165 14.09 7.82 10.45
N ALA A 166 13.58 8.23 11.62
CA ALA A 166 14.38 8.54 12.80
C ALA A 166 14.82 7.29 13.60
N GLN A 167 14.31 6.10 13.26
CA GLN A 167 14.46 4.86 14.04
C GLN A 167 13.99 5.00 15.50
N ASP A 168 12.92 5.78 15.70
CA ASP A 168 12.29 5.97 17.00
C ASP A 168 11.22 4.90 17.24
N ILE A 169 11.59 3.84 17.98
CA ILE A 169 10.72 2.68 18.25
C ILE A 169 9.40 3.12 18.91
N LEU A 170 9.49 3.91 19.99
CA LEU A 170 8.32 4.29 20.79
C LEU A 170 7.45 5.29 20.05
N GLY A 171 8.06 6.25 19.35
CA GLY A 171 7.33 7.19 18.51
C GLY A 171 6.60 6.46 17.37
N TYR A 172 7.26 5.51 16.73
CA TYR A 172 6.67 4.72 15.66
C TYR A 172 5.48 3.89 16.13
N GLU A 173 5.60 3.18 17.26
CA GLU A 173 4.54 2.35 17.85
C GLU A 173 3.25 3.16 18.07
N VAL A 174 3.36 4.31 18.76
CA VAL A 174 2.21 5.20 19.00
C VAL A 174 1.61 5.71 17.68
N ALA A 175 2.47 6.10 16.72
CA ALA A 175 1.99 6.64 15.46
C ALA A 175 1.29 5.58 14.60
N VAL A 176 1.81 4.35 14.53
CA VAL A 176 1.20 3.28 13.73
C VAL A 176 -0.10 2.77 14.34
N GLU A 177 -0.22 2.76 15.68
CA GLU A 177 -1.49 2.52 16.38
C GLU A 177 -2.54 3.59 16.02
N ALA A 178 -2.16 4.87 16.03
CA ALA A 178 -3.06 5.95 15.64
C ALA A 178 -3.52 5.83 14.17
N VAL A 179 -2.62 5.44 13.26
CA VAL A 179 -2.98 5.14 11.88
C VAL A 179 -3.99 3.99 11.83
N LEU A 180 -3.76 2.89 12.56
CA LEU A 180 -4.70 1.76 12.60
C LEU A 180 -6.06 2.16 13.15
N GLU A 181 -6.12 2.87 14.27
CA GLU A 181 -7.38 3.40 14.83
C GLU A 181 -8.12 4.29 13.81
N SER A 182 -7.39 5.05 12.99
CA SER A 182 -7.99 5.88 11.94
C SER A 182 -8.66 5.05 10.86
N PHE A 183 -8.18 3.82 10.60
CA PHE A 183 -8.83 2.88 9.69
C PHE A 183 -10.04 2.24 10.34
N GLU A 184 -9.94 1.80 11.60
CA GLU A 184 -11.06 1.17 12.33
C GLU A 184 -12.30 2.06 12.47
N LYS A 185 -12.10 3.38 12.47
CA LYS A 185 -13.18 4.37 12.52
C LYS A 185 -13.77 4.72 11.14
N ARG A 186 -13.25 4.17 10.03
CA ARG A 186 -13.72 4.47 8.67
C ARG A 186 -14.96 3.67 8.31
N GLU A 187 -15.87 4.36 7.62
CA GLU A 187 -17.06 3.77 7.00
C GLU A 187 -16.84 3.45 5.51
N GLU A 188 -15.86 4.09 4.87
CA GLU A 188 -15.56 3.94 3.43
C GLU A 188 -14.09 3.57 3.20
N TYR A 189 -13.86 2.64 2.27
CA TYR A 189 -12.54 2.13 1.91
C TYR A 189 -12.33 2.18 0.39
N LEU A 190 -11.07 2.27 -0.03
CA LEU A 190 -10.72 2.17 -1.43
C LEU A 190 -11.08 0.76 -1.93
N GLU A 191 -11.83 0.68 -3.03
CA GLU A 191 -12.35 -0.57 -3.61
C GLU A 191 -13.24 -1.42 -2.71
N ASP A 192 -13.80 -0.84 -1.64
CA ASP A 192 -14.59 -1.57 -0.64
C ASP A 192 -13.84 -2.81 -0.12
N ILE A 193 -12.54 -2.63 0.18
CA ILE A 193 -11.67 -3.62 0.82
C ILE A 193 -11.27 -3.07 2.19
N PRO A 194 -11.82 -3.60 3.30
CA PRO A 194 -11.59 -3.07 4.64
C PRO A 194 -10.24 -3.53 5.22
N VAL A 195 -9.14 -3.16 4.55
CA VAL A 195 -7.77 -3.51 4.99
C VAL A 195 -6.99 -2.23 5.30
N ALA A 196 -6.28 -2.22 6.43
CA ALA A 196 -5.38 -1.14 6.81
C ALA A 196 -4.04 -1.23 6.06
N ASP A 197 -4.09 -1.15 4.74
CA ASP A 197 -2.94 -1.42 3.85
C ASP A 197 -1.72 -0.51 4.10
N THR A 198 -1.95 0.73 4.52
CA THR A 198 -0.88 1.65 4.94
C THR A 198 -0.20 1.18 6.21
N VAL A 199 -0.94 0.62 7.18
CA VAL A 199 -0.36 0.00 8.39
C VAL A 199 0.50 -1.20 7.99
N LEU A 200 0.03 -2.05 7.09
CA LEU A 200 0.81 -3.19 6.61
C LEU A 200 2.14 -2.76 5.99
N VAL A 201 2.12 -1.74 5.14
CA VAL A 201 3.33 -1.20 4.51
C VAL A 201 4.30 -0.60 5.54
N LEU A 202 3.78 0.15 6.50
CA LEU A 202 4.59 0.70 7.60
C LEU A 202 5.23 -0.44 8.41
N GLN A 203 4.48 -1.49 8.76
CA GLN A 203 4.98 -2.66 9.47
C GLN A 203 6.02 -3.44 8.65
N THR A 204 5.84 -3.58 7.33
CA THR A 204 6.84 -4.20 6.44
C THR A 204 8.16 -3.42 6.45
N LEU A 205 8.10 -2.08 6.37
CA LEU A 205 9.29 -1.23 6.46
C LEU A 205 9.95 -1.32 7.83
N ALA A 206 9.15 -1.24 8.90
CA ALA A 206 9.62 -1.35 10.28
C ALA A 206 10.30 -2.69 10.57
N GLY A 207 9.74 -3.79 10.04
CA GLY A 207 10.26 -5.14 10.22
C GLY A 207 11.68 -5.32 9.69
N ARG A 208 12.04 -4.64 8.59
CA ARG A 208 13.42 -4.68 8.04
C ARG A 208 14.46 -4.17 9.03
N ASP A 209 14.05 -3.26 9.91
CA ASP A 209 14.91 -2.58 10.88
C ASP A 209 14.66 -3.00 12.34
N GLY A 210 13.79 -3.99 12.58
CA GLY A 210 13.45 -4.44 13.93
C GLY A 210 12.59 -3.44 14.73
N LEU A 211 11.83 -2.60 14.03
CA LEU A 211 10.95 -1.56 14.60
C LEU A 211 9.46 -1.96 14.61
N ALA A 212 9.11 -3.12 14.05
CA ALA A 212 7.71 -3.54 13.92
C ALA A 212 7.01 -3.61 15.29
N ALA A 213 5.76 -3.15 15.33
CA ALA A 213 4.93 -3.12 16.54
C ALA A 213 4.01 -4.34 16.57
N ASP A 214 3.65 -4.77 17.78
CA ASP A 214 2.71 -5.88 17.99
C ASP A 214 1.27 -5.37 17.89
N LEU A 215 0.64 -5.54 16.73
CA LEU A 215 -0.70 -5.04 16.44
C LEU A 215 -1.66 -6.19 16.12
N SER A 216 -2.90 -6.10 16.62
CA SER A 216 -3.97 -7.04 16.30
C SER A 216 -5.25 -6.26 15.97
N SER A 217 -5.85 -6.55 14.82
CA SER A 217 -7.10 -5.96 14.36
C SER A 217 -7.70 -6.80 13.24
N GLY A 218 -9.03 -6.78 13.08
CA GLY A 218 -9.71 -7.42 11.96
C GLY A 218 -9.38 -6.80 10.59
N LEU A 219 -8.69 -5.64 10.57
CA LEU A 219 -8.21 -4.96 9.36
C LEU A 219 -6.76 -5.33 8.99
N LEU A 220 -6.13 -6.24 9.74
CA LEU A 220 -4.78 -6.74 9.53
C LEU A 220 -4.80 -8.28 9.38
N PRO A 221 -3.88 -8.87 8.59
CA PRO A 221 -3.74 -10.32 8.51
C PRO A 221 -3.55 -10.95 9.89
N PRO A 222 -4.03 -12.18 10.11
CA PRO A 222 -3.82 -12.87 11.37
C PRO A 222 -2.32 -13.06 11.63
N SER A 223 -1.93 -12.91 12.90
CA SER A 223 -0.53 -13.11 13.26
C SER A 223 -0.11 -14.57 13.01
N PRO A 224 1.17 -14.85 12.69
CA PRO A 224 1.67 -16.23 12.55
C PRO A 224 1.43 -17.10 13.79
N ALA A 225 1.31 -16.48 14.98
CA ALA A 225 0.98 -17.16 16.22
C ALA A 225 -0.50 -17.58 16.30
N GLU A 226 -1.42 -16.82 15.70
CA GLU A 226 -2.87 -17.10 15.72
C GLU A 226 -3.24 -18.19 14.69
N THR A 227 -2.54 -18.25 13.56
CA THR A 227 -2.73 -19.29 12.54
C THR A 227 -2.24 -20.66 12.98
N ALA A 228 -1.25 -20.73 13.88
CA ALA A 228 -0.77 -21.98 14.45
C ALA A 228 -1.76 -22.62 15.46
N ASP A 229 -2.57 -21.80 16.14
CA ASP A 229 -3.54 -22.27 17.15
C ASP A 229 -4.87 -22.73 16.54
N ALA A 230 -5.24 -22.18 15.37
CA ALA A 230 -6.42 -22.62 14.60
C ALA A 230 -6.26 -24.00 13.92
N GLY A 231 -5.06 -24.59 13.96
CA GLY A 231 -4.72 -25.85 13.30
C GLY A 231 -4.79 -27.11 14.19
N GLN A 232 -5.23 -27.03 15.45
CA GLN A 232 -5.42 -28.22 16.29
C GLN A 232 -6.90 -28.65 16.33
N PRO A 233 -7.24 -29.88 15.87
CA PRO A 233 -8.59 -30.43 15.97
C PRO A 233 -8.98 -30.82 17.40
#